data_AF-A0A355UPL4-F1
#
_entry.id   AF-A0A355UPL4-F1
#
_cell.length_a   1.000
_cell.length_b   1.000
_cell.length_c   1.000
_cell.angle_alpha   90.00
_cell.angle_beta   90.00
_cell.angle_gamma   90.00
#
_symmetry.space_group_name_H-M   'P 1'
#
loop_
_entity.id
_entity.type
_entity.pdbx_description
1 polymer ?
#
loop_
_entity_poly.entity_id
_entity_poly.type
_entity_poly.pdbx_seq_one_letter_code
_entity_poly.pdbx_strand_id
1 'polypeptide(L)'
;MAIKHERILYGPEKSPGLLCYPELATEPLPAVLVIQDIWGVDEYIEDVTHRFAAAGYAAFAPDLYSRGEERIPALSLERVSEAKKFMNGLGASAWDPKAQEAGLSNRPEEDRLRLRETARELRSVGQYPGKPAFFPAEAA
;
A
#
# COMPACT_ATOMS: atom_id res chain seq x y z
N MET A 1 -11.94 -7.27 -25.50
CA MET A 1 -13.15 -7.03 -24.68
C MET A 1 -13.04 -5.62 -24.13
N ALA A 2 -14.11 -4.82 -24.17
CA ALA A 2 -14.08 -3.48 -23.58
C ALA A 2 -14.06 -3.60 -22.05
N ILE A 3 -13.11 -2.92 -21.40
CA ILE A 3 -12.93 -2.92 -19.95
C ILE A 3 -13.22 -1.51 -19.45
N LYS A 4 -14.09 -1.42 -18.44
CA LYS A 4 -14.33 -0.19 -17.69
C LYS A 4 -13.25 -0.06 -16.62
N HIS A 5 -12.68 1.13 -16.51
CA HIS A 5 -11.58 1.49 -15.59
C HIS A 5 -12.00 2.73 -14.79
N GLU A 6 -12.26 2.57 -13.50
CA GLU A 6 -12.84 3.63 -12.66
C GLU A 6 -12.14 3.75 -11.31
N ARG A 7 -11.84 4.98 -10.90
CA ARG A 7 -11.50 5.27 -9.50
C ARG A 7 -12.79 5.49 -8.72
N ILE A 8 -12.97 4.74 -7.65
CA ILE A 8 -14.14 4.80 -6.77
C ILE A 8 -13.71 5.05 -5.34
N LEU A 9 -14.64 5.55 -4.53
CA LEU A 9 -14.46 5.66 -3.07
C LEU A 9 -15.08 4.43 -2.40
N TYR A 10 -14.41 3.88 -1.39
CA TYR A 10 -14.85 2.69 -0.67
C TYR A 10 -14.76 2.87 0.85
N GLY A 11 -15.54 2.04 1.56
CA GLY A 11 -15.55 2.01 3.01
C GLY A 11 -16.13 3.26 3.69
N PRO A 12 -16.23 3.24 5.03
CA PRO A 12 -16.81 4.34 5.79
C PRO A 12 -15.95 5.62 5.73
N GLU A 13 -14.64 5.48 5.57
CA GLU A 13 -13.71 6.61 5.46
C GLU A 13 -13.70 7.22 4.06
N LYS A 14 -14.34 6.60 3.05
CA LYS A 14 -14.29 7.02 1.65
C LYS A 14 -12.86 7.04 1.07
N SER A 15 -12.11 5.97 1.28
CA SER A 15 -10.79 5.81 0.69
C SER A 15 -10.90 5.54 -0.82
N PRO A 16 -9.98 6.06 -1.65
CA PRO A 16 -9.97 5.79 -3.08
C PRO A 16 -9.51 4.35 -3.39
N GLY A 17 -9.99 3.79 -4.48
CA GLY A 17 -9.51 2.52 -5.03
C GLY A 17 -9.82 2.42 -6.51
N LEU A 18 -9.18 1.48 -7.19
CA LEU A 18 -9.37 1.24 -8.60
C LEU A 18 -10.26 0.02 -8.85
N LEU A 19 -11.32 0.20 -9.63
CA LEU A 19 -12.23 -0.85 -10.08
C LEU A 19 -12.08 -1.05 -11.60
N CYS A 20 -11.80 -2.29 -12.00
CA CYS A 20 -11.76 -2.73 -13.39
C CYS A 20 -12.79 -3.86 -13.62
N TYR A 21 -13.56 -3.80 -14.70
CA TYR A 21 -14.50 -4.88 -15.04
C TYR A 21 -14.88 -4.88 -16.54
N PRO A 22 -15.28 -6.04 -17.09
CA PRO A 22 -15.91 -6.13 -18.41
C PRO A 22 -17.13 -5.20 -18.54
N GLU A 23 -17.08 -4.26 -19.49
CA GLU A 23 -18.13 -3.22 -19.63
C GLU A 23 -19.50 -3.80 -19.99
N LEU A 24 -19.51 -4.88 -20.78
CA LEU A 24 -20.73 -5.51 -21.30
C LEU A 24 -21.23 -6.67 -20.44
N ALA A 25 -20.75 -6.81 -19.20
CA ALA A 25 -21.25 -7.84 -18.29
C ALA A 25 -22.73 -7.60 -17.95
N THR A 26 -23.58 -8.57 -18.26
CA THR A 26 -25.03 -8.53 -17.97
C THR A 26 -25.41 -9.33 -16.73
N GLU A 27 -24.51 -10.18 -16.24
CA GLU A 27 -24.67 -10.99 -15.03
C GLU A 27 -23.62 -10.60 -13.98
N PRO A 28 -23.85 -10.87 -12.68
CA PRO A 28 -22.86 -10.64 -11.64
C PRO A 28 -21.54 -11.38 -11.93
N LEU A 29 -20.43 -10.66 -11.76
CA LEU A 29 -19.09 -11.21 -12.00
C LEU A 29 -18.46 -11.76 -10.71
N PRO A 30 -17.62 -12.79 -10.79
CA PRO A 30 -16.74 -13.14 -9.68
C PRO A 30 -15.79 -11.98 -9.38
N ALA A 31 -15.58 -11.70 -8.09
CA ALA A 31 -14.75 -10.58 -7.65
C ALA A 31 -13.31 -11.02 -7.30
N VAL A 32 -12.34 -10.16 -7.60
CA VAL A 32 -10.94 -10.30 -7.19
C VAL A 32 -10.48 -9.02 -6.48
N LEU A 33 -9.90 -9.16 -5.29
CA LEU A 33 -9.19 -8.08 -4.62
C LEU A 33 -7.70 -8.14 -4.98
N VAL A 34 -7.17 -7.03 -5.50
CA VAL A 34 -5.75 -6.89 -5.85
C VAL A 34 -5.08 -6.06 -4.76
N ILE A 35 -4.25 -6.70 -3.95
CA ILE A 35 -3.49 -6.01 -2.90
C ILE A 35 -2.24 -5.38 -3.52
N GLN A 36 -2.10 -4.07 -3.29
CA GLN A 36 -0.97 -3.27 -3.77
C GLN A 36 0.39 -3.74 -3.23
N ASP A 37 1.46 -3.41 -3.96
CA ASP A 37 2.83 -3.49 -3.44
C ASP A 37 3.18 -2.22 -2.64
N ILE A 38 4.43 -2.11 -2.17
CA ILE A 38 4.97 -1.04 -1.35
C ILE A 38 4.81 0.37 -1.95
N TRP A 39 4.54 0.49 -3.26
CA TRP A 39 4.40 1.79 -3.93
C TRP A 39 2.98 2.37 -3.87
N GLY A 40 1.98 1.55 -3.53
CA GLY A 40 0.58 1.92 -3.67
C GLY A 40 -0.06 1.33 -4.92
N VAL A 41 -1.26 1.84 -5.25
CA VAL A 41 -1.93 1.57 -6.53
C VAL A 41 -1.24 2.40 -7.62
N ASP A 42 -0.12 1.87 -8.12
CA ASP A 42 0.66 2.42 -9.23
C ASP A 42 0.33 1.70 -10.56
N GLU A 43 0.95 2.12 -11.67
CA GLU A 43 0.70 1.56 -13.01
C GLU A 43 0.79 0.02 -13.06
N TYR A 44 1.66 -0.58 -12.25
CA TYR A 44 1.78 -2.04 -12.18
C TYR A 44 0.54 -2.66 -11.53
N ILE A 45 0.06 -2.10 -10.41
CA ILE A 45 -1.17 -2.56 -9.78
C ILE A 45 -2.39 -2.27 -10.66
N GLU A 46 -2.42 -1.13 -11.37
CA GLU A 46 -3.48 -0.83 -12.35
C GLU A 46 -3.50 -1.89 -13.48
N ASP A 47 -2.33 -2.25 -14.05
CA ASP A 47 -2.21 -3.32 -15.06
C ASP A 47 -2.68 -4.68 -14.53
N VAL A 48 -2.26 -5.09 -13.34
CA VAL A 48 -2.69 -6.35 -12.73
C VAL A 48 -4.21 -6.37 -12.55
N THR A 49 -4.80 -5.27 -12.06
CA THR A 49 -6.25 -5.13 -11.88
C THR A 49 -6.99 -5.22 -13.22
N HIS A 50 -6.47 -4.55 -14.25
CA HIS A 50 -6.99 -4.63 -15.61
C HIS A 50 -6.91 -6.06 -16.19
N ARG A 51 -5.82 -6.80 -15.97
CA ARG A 51 -5.64 -8.18 -16.45
C ARG A 51 -6.66 -9.15 -15.85
N PHE A 52 -7.02 -8.98 -14.58
CA PHE A 52 -8.13 -9.75 -13.99
C PHE A 52 -9.47 -9.39 -14.62
N ALA A 53 -9.73 -8.10 -14.89
CA ALA A 53 -10.93 -7.70 -15.60
C ALA A 53 -10.99 -8.28 -17.03
N ALA A 54 -9.86 -8.29 -17.75
CA ALA A 54 -9.74 -8.91 -19.06
C ALA A 54 -9.99 -10.42 -19.03
N ALA A 55 -9.75 -11.08 -17.90
CA ALA A 55 -10.06 -12.49 -17.68
C ALA A 55 -11.52 -12.76 -17.24
N GLY A 56 -12.37 -11.72 -17.18
CA GLY A 56 -13.80 -11.86 -16.89
C GLY A 56 -14.20 -11.63 -15.43
N TYR A 57 -13.31 -11.05 -14.61
CA TYR A 57 -13.59 -10.75 -13.21
C TYR A 57 -13.99 -9.27 -13.01
N ALA A 58 -14.70 -8.98 -11.92
CA ALA A 58 -14.70 -7.64 -11.35
C ALA A 58 -13.47 -7.53 -10.42
N ALA A 59 -12.47 -6.75 -10.81
CA ALA A 59 -11.22 -6.62 -10.08
C ALA A 59 -11.14 -5.27 -9.38
N PHE A 60 -10.79 -5.28 -8.09
CA PHE A 60 -10.70 -4.07 -7.28
C PHE A 60 -9.38 -3.99 -6.52
N ALA A 61 -8.65 -2.88 -6.71
CA ALA A 61 -7.44 -2.55 -5.97
C ALA A 61 -7.72 -1.38 -4.98
N PRO A 62 -7.89 -1.65 -3.68
CA PRO A 62 -8.03 -0.58 -2.69
C PRO A 62 -6.70 0.17 -2.51
N ASP A 63 -6.71 1.52 -2.50
CA ASP A 63 -5.54 2.29 -2.12
C ASP A 63 -5.40 2.32 -0.60
N LEU A 64 -4.55 1.42 -0.11
CA LEU A 64 -4.31 1.25 1.33
C LEU A 64 -3.48 2.39 1.93
N TYR A 65 -2.93 3.29 1.12
CA TYR A 65 -2.10 4.41 1.58
C TYR A 65 -2.88 5.71 1.71
N SER A 66 -4.20 5.66 1.56
CA SER A 66 -5.09 6.80 1.71
C SER A 66 -5.89 6.73 3.01
N ARG A 67 -5.99 7.87 3.71
CA ARG A 67 -6.89 8.08 4.85
C ARG A 67 -7.91 9.11 4.46
N GLY A 68 -9.17 8.71 4.36
CA GLY A 68 -10.12 9.49 3.59
C GLY A 68 -9.77 9.50 2.11
N GLU A 69 -10.10 10.59 1.43
CA GLU A 69 -9.87 10.74 -0.01
C GLU A 69 -8.41 11.05 -0.37
N GLU A 70 -7.55 11.30 0.62
CA GLU A 70 -6.17 11.75 0.42
C GLU A 70 -5.15 10.70 0.82
N ARG A 71 -4.06 10.67 0.05
CA ARG A 71 -2.88 9.85 0.36
C ARG A 71 -2.18 10.38 1.59
N ILE A 72 -1.77 9.48 2.49
CA ILE A 72 -0.94 9.79 3.65
C ILE A 72 0.40 10.39 3.15
N PRO A 73 0.75 11.64 3.51
CA PRO A 73 1.97 12.29 2.99
C PRO A 73 3.26 11.51 3.27
N ALA A 74 3.36 10.86 4.43
CA ALA A 74 4.51 10.04 4.80
C ALA A 74 4.67 8.76 3.95
N LEU A 75 3.65 8.41 3.16
CA LEU A 75 3.65 7.28 2.21
C LEU A 75 3.75 7.76 0.76
N SER A 76 4.20 8.99 0.51
CA SER A 76 4.53 9.44 -0.84
C SER A 76 5.62 8.56 -1.46
N LEU A 77 5.69 8.50 -2.80
CA LEU A 77 6.70 7.72 -3.52
C LEU A 77 8.12 8.08 -3.07
N GLU A 78 8.40 9.36 -2.85
CA GLU A 78 9.67 9.86 -2.37
C GLU A 78 10.01 9.28 -0.98
N ARG A 79 9.08 9.44 -0.02
CA ARG A 79 9.28 9.02 1.37
C ARG A 79 9.43 7.50 1.48
N VAL A 80 8.66 6.74 0.70
CA VAL A 80 8.77 5.28 0.61
C VAL A 80 10.08 4.86 -0.05
N SER A 81 10.52 5.56 -1.11
CA SER A 81 11.80 5.29 -1.76
C SER A 81 12.99 5.52 -0.81
N GLU A 82 12.94 6.59 -0.01
CA GLU A 82 13.92 6.84 1.05
C GLU A 82 13.94 5.73 2.09
N ALA A 83 12.78 5.32 2.59
CA ALA A 83 12.66 4.22 3.55
C ALA A 83 13.20 2.90 2.97
N LYS A 84 12.88 2.59 1.72
CA LYS A 84 13.39 1.41 1.01
C LYS A 84 14.92 1.47 0.85
N LYS A 85 15.48 2.63 0.47
CA LYS A 85 16.94 2.82 0.38
C LYS A 85 17.61 2.62 1.73
N PHE A 86 17.02 3.16 2.80
CA PHE A 86 17.49 2.97 4.16
C PHE A 86 17.52 1.48 4.53
N MET A 87 16.40 0.78 4.36
CA MET A 87 16.28 -0.66 4.64
C MET A 87 17.29 -1.49 3.84
N ASN A 88 17.42 -1.21 2.54
CA ASN A 88 18.41 -1.89 1.69
C ASN A 88 19.85 -1.66 2.16
N GLY A 89 20.15 -0.47 2.68
CA GLY A 89 21.46 -0.15 3.25
C GLY A 89 21.83 -0.94 4.51
N LEU A 90 20.83 -1.47 5.23
CA LEU A 90 21.03 -2.35 6.38
C LEU A 90 21.27 -3.82 5.98
N GLY A 91 21.05 -4.17 4.71
CA GLY A 91 21.26 -5.52 4.19
C GLY A 91 20.42 -6.58 4.92
N ALA A 92 21.04 -7.69 5.30
CA ALA A 92 20.37 -8.80 6.00
C ALA A 92 19.77 -8.39 7.36
N SER A 93 20.27 -7.30 7.96
CA SER A 93 19.80 -6.78 9.25
C SER A 93 18.69 -5.74 9.10
N ALA A 94 18.10 -5.56 7.91
CA ALA A 94 17.06 -4.57 7.68
C ALA A 94 15.86 -4.69 8.62
N TRP A 95 15.58 -5.89 9.11
CA TRP A 95 14.47 -6.18 10.02
C TRP A 95 14.86 -6.20 11.51
N ASP A 96 16.15 -6.06 11.85
CA ASP A 96 16.62 -5.99 13.24
C ASP A 96 16.39 -4.58 13.81
N PRO A 97 15.57 -4.42 14.87
CA PRO A 97 15.29 -3.12 15.48
C PRO A 97 16.55 -2.38 15.96
N LYS A 98 17.58 -3.10 16.45
CA LYS A 98 18.83 -2.50 16.91
C LYS A 98 19.65 -1.97 15.73
N ALA A 99 19.68 -2.73 14.64
CA ALA A 99 20.36 -2.30 13.41
C ALA A 99 19.66 -1.09 12.78
N GLN A 100 18.33 -1.06 12.78
CA GLN A 100 17.56 0.10 12.36
C GLN A 100 17.88 1.34 13.21
N GLU A 101 17.87 1.21 14.54
CA GLU A 101 18.17 2.34 15.43
C GLU A 101 19.60 2.85 15.27
N ALA A 102 20.59 1.95 15.17
CA ALA A 102 21.98 2.32 14.90
C ALA A 102 22.17 2.95 13.51
N GLY A 103 21.42 2.51 12.50
CA GLY A 103 21.43 3.10 11.17
C GLY A 103 20.80 4.50 11.13
N LEU A 104 19.83 4.76 12.00
CA LEU A 104 19.20 6.08 12.15
C LEU A 104 20.08 7.04 12.94
N SER A 105 20.77 6.60 13.99
CA SER A 105 21.54 7.49 14.88
C SER A 105 22.64 8.28 14.17
N ASN A 106 23.17 7.76 13.06
CA ASN A 106 24.19 8.40 12.23
C ASN A 106 23.66 9.42 11.20
N ARG A 107 22.35 9.72 11.20
CA ARG A 107 21.71 10.62 10.23
C ARG A 107 21.29 11.95 10.85
N PRO A 108 21.12 13.02 10.04
CA PRO A 108 20.50 14.26 10.48
C PRO A 108 19.15 14.02 11.17
N GLU A 109 18.80 14.85 12.15
CA GLU A 109 17.59 14.66 12.94
C GLU A 109 16.31 14.62 12.08
N GLU A 110 16.22 15.53 11.12
CA GLU A 110 15.10 15.59 10.18
C GLU A 110 14.91 14.27 9.41
N ASP A 111 15.99 13.68 8.91
CA ASP A 111 15.96 12.39 8.21
C ASP A 111 15.47 11.27 9.11
N ARG A 112 15.91 11.24 10.37
CA ARG A 112 15.46 10.23 11.33
C ARG A 112 13.97 10.33 11.60
N LEU A 113 13.46 11.54 11.80
CA LEU A 113 12.04 11.79 12.05
C LEU A 113 11.21 11.37 10.83
N ARG A 114 11.66 11.78 9.64
CA ARG A 114 11.06 11.40 8.37
C ARG A 114 10.99 9.87 8.20
N LEU A 115 12.10 9.15 8.34
CA LEU A 115 12.15 7.70 8.19
C LEU A 115 11.27 6.97 9.22
N ARG A 116 11.28 7.42 10.49
CA ARG A 116 10.44 6.85 11.55
C ARG A 116 8.96 7.04 11.29
N GLU A 117 8.57 8.22 10.81
CA GLU A 117 7.18 8.50 10.44
C GLU A 117 6.71 7.58 9.30
N THR A 118 7.48 7.47 8.21
CA THR A 118 7.14 6.57 7.09
C THR A 118 7.03 5.12 7.55
N ALA A 119 7.99 4.64 8.36
CA ALA A 119 7.96 3.28 8.88
C ALA A 119 6.76 3.03 9.80
N ARG A 120 6.35 4.04 10.59
CA ARG A 120 5.14 3.98 11.43
C ARG A 120 3.89 3.88 10.58
N GLU A 121 3.75 4.73 9.56
CA GLU A 121 2.58 4.70 8.68
C GLU A 121 2.52 3.38 7.90
N LEU A 122 3.63 2.90 7.34
CA LEU A 122 3.69 1.60 6.65
C LEU A 122 3.23 0.44 7.53
N ARG A 123 3.61 0.43 8.82
CA ARG A 123 3.14 -0.58 9.77
C ARG A 123 1.67 -0.43 10.14
N SER A 124 1.14 0.79 10.10
CA SER A 124 -0.26 1.07 10.41
C SER A 124 -1.21 0.70 9.26
N VAL A 125 -0.70 0.59 8.03
CA VAL A 125 -1.50 0.21 6.86
C VAL A 125 -2.10 -1.17 7.08
N GLY A 126 -3.42 -1.29 6.84
CA GLY A 126 -4.15 -2.55 7.06
C GLY A 126 -4.44 -2.86 8.54
N GLN A 127 -4.01 -2.02 9.49
CA GLN A 127 -4.47 -2.11 10.87
C GLN A 127 -5.83 -1.42 11.00
N TYR A 128 -6.86 -2.21 11.28
CA TYR A 128 -8.21 -1.71 11.53
C TYR A 128 -8.48 -1.64 13.03
N PRO A 129 -9.11 -0.56 13.54
CA PRO A 129 -9.46 -0.46 14.95
C PRO A 129 -10.32 -1.68 15.35
N GLY A 130 -9.90 -2.37 16.42
CA GLY A 130 -10.59 -3.56 16.94
C GLY A 130 -10.16 -4.89 16.31
N LYS A 131 -9.18 -4.93 15.39
CA LYS A 131 -8.55 -6.18 14.92
C LYS A 131 -7.08 -6.24 15.34
N PRO A 132 -6.57 -7.42 15.76
CA PRO A 132 -5.15 -7.57 16.04
C PRO A 132 -4.34 -7.27 14.77
N ALA A 133 -3.16 -6.67 14.94
CA ALA A 133 -2.23 -6.44 13.84
C ALA A 133 -1.93 -7.79 13.15
N PHE A 134 -1.99 -7.81 11.82
CA PHE A 134 -1.76 -9.04 11.04
C PHE A 134 -0.33 -9.60 11.24
N PHE A 135 0.59 -8.72 11.64
CA PHE A 135 1.93 -9.08 12.10
C PHE A 135 2.01 -8.80 13.61
N PRO A 136 2.22 -9.83 14.45
CA PRO A 136 2.45 -9.61 15.87
C PRO A 136 3.73 -8.79 16.07
N ALA A 137 3.69 -7.85 17.01
CA ALA A 137 4.84 -7.00 17.35
C ALA A 137 6.07 -7.79 17.86
N GLU A 138 5.90 -9.09 18.14
CA GLU A 138 6.89 -10.00 18.72
C GLU A 138 7.65 -10.85 17.69
N ALA A 139 7.40 -10.65 16.38
CA ALA A 139 8.06 -11.41 15.31
C ALA A 139 9.33 -10.75 14.74
N ALA A 140 10.01 -9.89 15.50
CA ALA A 140 11.29 -9.27 15.15
C ALA A 140 12.33 -9.43 16.25
#